data_AF-A0A3L6LYK5-F1
#
_entry.id   AF-A0A3L6LYK5-F1
#
_cell.length_a   1.000
_cell.length_b   1.000
_cell.length_c   1.000
_cell.angle_alpha   90.00
_cell.angle_beta   90.00
_cell.angle_gamma   90.00
#
_symmetry.space_group_name_H-M   'P 1'
#
loop_
_entity.id
_entity.type
_entity.pdbx_description
1 polymer ?
#
loop_
_entity_poly.entity_id
_entity_poly.type
_entity_poly.pdbx_seq_one_letter_code
_entity_poly.pdbx_strand_id
1 'polypeptide(L)'
;MLAQSIQCKLNEQDNNNEGLTSLLTPECIRHLSTDLRITPEVNRMRRLVDRGLWNDAPPKPNIAQTTSPKGQAIPRQPQYTPTPFPPIPDDYLAEMGPRVLWLIQDLGPNLIHLFEAIPELFSGIQFGPDKNPYMVMRSRLGRYFSETTWTDDTGQPIIAPPFKFKIGLGRLGTDPYAWPPSIWEHVKVLATSLQAAHLWVALLAMAGRISEIDSLTRGCTEWARDGKPYANGKTYKLSANLAGTDHEWPAPEVLVQALAQQSRLVSAWEQIARITKGESDEDILTAEGDHLWASMGLAGSTDPEVALNTFGSALQMLAMRIGLSPKPGGKNLHPHRFRKTIARLAGLAIVNSPSVLMKLFGHKDIAMTLHYILTDKALQVEINQVARELRIMRCQDLIEDIHMSLHAPDEQKHGGYGGGGAPILTEMVKKREEELHQKGKQWDADSAYELSVILTGNGQYFRQTLPGVLCLKESKEAGLCTCDSTCVNRIEEKTARRDVRKIIPILLEDGIRALAENHLLLVADKLQQLEEELLRFEDIQAEFNDHPDLSALRGAVA
;
A
#
# COMPACT_ATOMS: atom_id res chain seq x y z
N MET A 1 -6.59 40.63 -14.75
CA MET A 1 -5.43 41.26 -14.07
C MET A 1 -5.11 42.61 -14.71
N LEU A 2 -4.61 42.65 -15.94
CA LEU A 2 -4.22 43.90 -16.64
C LEU A 2 -5.33 44.98 -16.67
N ALA A 3 -6.57 44.60 -17.01
CA ALA A 3 -7.70 45.54 -17.05
C ALA A 3 -8.00 46.18 -15.68
N GLN A 4 -7.87 45.41 -14.59
CA GLN A 4 -8.08 45.92 -13.22
C GLN A 4 -6.91 46.80 -12.76
N SER A 5 -5.68 46.43 -13.13
CA SER A 5 -4.48 47.27 -12.91
C SER A 5 -4.59 48.64 -13.58
N ILE A 6 -5.09 48.68 -14.82
CA ILE A 6 -5.32 49.94 -15.56
C ILE A 6 -6.40 50.78 -14.85
N GLN A 7 -7.47 50.13 -14.38
CA GLN A 7 -8.54 50.83 -13.68
C GLN A 7 -8.10 51.40 -12.32
N CYS A 8 -7.25 50.69 -11.57
CA CYS A 8 -6.62 51.21 -10.35
C CYS A 8 -5.72 52.40 -10.66
N LYS A 9 -4.89 52.31 -11.71
CA LYS A 9 -3.99 53.39 -12.13
C LYS A 9 -4.71 54.67 -12.56
N LEU A 10 -5.88 54.55 -13.18
CA LEU A 10 -6.70 55.70 -13.59
C LEU A 10 -7.34 56.43 -12.40
N ASN A 11 -7.44 55.78 -11.23
CA ASN A 11 -8.08 56.33 -10.04
C ASN A 11 -7.09 56.98 -9.06
N GLU A 12 -5.77 56.80 -9.22
CA GLU A 12 -4.74 57.35 -8.33
C GLU A 12 -4.00 58.53 -8.98
N GLN A 13 -3.96 59.69 -8.29
CA GLN A 13 -3.47 60.98 -8.83
C GLN A 13 -1.96 61.22 -8.66
N ASP A 14 -1.20 60.34 -8.00
CA ASP A 14 0.26 60.47 -7.85
C ASP A 14 0.94 59.19 -8.35
N ASN A 15 1.77 59.29 -9.39
CA ASN A 15 2.42 58.14 -10.01
C ASN A 15 3.93 58.42 -10.22
N ASN A 16 4.73 58.16 -9.19
CA ASN A 16 6.17 58.01 -9.36
C ASN A 16 6.53 56.52 -9.36
N ASN A 17 6.83 56.00 -10.55
CA ASN A 17 7.61 54.78 -10.81
C ASN A 17 7.16 53.44 -10.17
N GLU A 18 5.86 53.22 -9.95
CA GLU A 18 5.36 51.89 -9.58
C GLU A 18 4.83 51.11 -10.80
N GLY A 19 5.03 49.79 -10.78
CA GLY A 19 4.57 48.87 -11.82
C GLY A 19 3.04 48.81 -11.94
N LEU A 20 2.52 48.29 -13.05
CA LEU A 20 1.06 48.21 -13.28
C LEU A 20 0.38 47.22 -12.33
N THR A 21 1.05 46.13 -11.99
CA THR A 21 0.46 45.11 -11.11
C THR A 21 0.65 45.39 -9.64
N SER A 22 1.65 46.19 -9.25
CA SER A 22 1.83 46.66 -7.88
C SER A 22 0.71 47.57 -7.39
N LEU A 23 0.01 48.25 -8.31
CA LEU A 23 -1.17 49.10 -8.04
C LEU A 23 -2.46 48.32 -7.72
N LEU A 24 -2.43 46.98 -7.77
CA LEU A 24 -3.61 46.18 -7.43
C LEU A 24 -3.88 46.23 -5.93
N THR A 25 -5.08 46.68 -5.55
CA THR A 25 -5.50 46.67 -4.15
C THR A 25 -5.63 45.23 -3.61
N PRO A 26 -5.52 45.02 -2.28
CA PRO A 26 -5.73 43.71 -1.66
C PRO A 26 -7.09 43.09 -2.01
N GLU A 27 -8.11 43.91 -2.24
CA GLU A 27 -9.45 43.47 -2.64
C GLU A 27 -9.51 43.00 -4.09
N CYS A 28 -8.85 43.70 -5.03
CA CYS A 28 -8.68 43.24 -6.41
C CYS A 28 -7.92 41.92 -6.47
N ILE A 29 -6.87 41.75 -5.66
CA ILE A 29 -6.10 40.50 -5.57
C ILE A 29 -6.99 39.37 -5.02
N ARG A 30 -7.79 39.64 -3.99
CA ARG A 30 -8.72 38.65 -3.42
C ARG A 30 -9.76 38.20 -4.45
N HIS A 31 -10.32 39.13 -5.21
CA HIS A 31 -11.24 38.83 -6.30
C HIS A 31 -10.57 38.01 -7.40
N LEU A 32 -9.37 38.40 -7.86
CA LEU A 32 -8.60 37.66 -8.87
C LEU A 32 -8.18 36.25 -8.40
N SER A 33 -7.97 36.06 -7.10
CA SER A 33 -7.60 34.78 -6.49
C SER A 33 -8.73 33.75 -6.47
N THR A 34 -9.95 34.14 -6.84
CA THR A 34 -11.08 33.21 -7.03
C THR A 34 -10.99 32.43 -8.35
N ASP A 35 -10.24 32.92 -9.34
CA ASP A 35 -9.95 32.19 -10.57
C ASP A 35 -8.67 31.35 -10.40
N LEU A 36 -8.83 30.03 -10.41
CA LEU A 36 -7.75 29.05 -10.24
C LEU A 36 -6.65 29.17 -11.30
N ARG A 37 -6.90 29.83 -12.44
CA ARG A 37 -5.89 30.05 -13.50
C ARG A 37 -5.01 31.26 -13.22
N ILE A 38 -5.46 32.20 -12.37
CA ILE A 38 -4.78 33.47 -12.12
C ILE A 38 -3.84 33.35 -10.91
N THR A 39 -4.18 32.52 -9.91
CA THR A 39 -3.36 32.31 -8.70
C THR A 39 -1.93 31.84 -9.01
N PRO A 40 -1.68 30.87 -9.91
CA PRO A 40 -0.32 30.45 -10.27
C PRO A 40 0.49 31.59 -10.89
N GLU A 41 -0.15 32.44 -11.69
CA GLU A 41 0.49 33.57 -12.36
C GLU A 41 0.88 34.68 -11.40
N VAL A 42 0.00 35.04 -10.45
CA VAL A 42 0.31 35.99 -9.37
C VAL A 42 1.51 35.51 -8.54
N ASN A 43 1.55 34.21 -8.22
CA ASN A 43 2.67 33.61 -7.48
C ASN A 43 3.95 33.51 -8.33
N ARG A 44 3.84 33.35 -9.65
CA ARG A 44 4.98 33.38 -10.57
C ARG A 44 5.59 34.77 -10.65
N MET A 45 4.78 35.81 -10.84
CA MET A 45 5.24 37.21 -10.89
C MET A 45 5.95 37.61 -9.59
N ARG A 46 5.38 37.29 -8.42
CA ARG A 46 6.02 37.55 -7.12
C ARG A 46 7.36 36.84 -6.97
N ARG A 47 7.45 35.56 -7.39
CA ARG A 47 8.73 34.82 -7.36
C ARG A 47 9.78 35.42 -8.27
N LEU A 48 9.39 35.98 -9.41
CA LEU A 48 10.33 36.65 -10.32
C LEU A 48 10.82 37.97 -9.75
N VAL A 49 9.93 38.76 -9.11
CA VAL A 49 10.31 39.98 -8.39
C VAL A 49 11.20 39.69 -7.19
N ASP A 50 10.86 38.71 -6.35
CA ASP A 50 11.66 38.30 -5.19
C ASP A 50 13.07 37.81 -5.60
N ARG A 51 13.25 37.37 -6.85
CA ARG A 51 14.53 36.94 -7.43
C ARG A 51 15.27 38.05 -8.20
N GLY A 52 14.71 39.26 -8.25
CA GLY A 52 15.27 40.39 -9.02
C GLY A 52 15.22 40.20 -10.55
N LEU A 53 14.43 39.23 -11.03
CA LEU A 53 14.29 38.90 -12.46
C LEU A 53 13.13 39.66 -13.14
N TRP A 54 12.38 40.44 -12.35
CA TRP A 54 11.21 41.19 -12.79
C TRP A 54 10.97 42.37 -11.85
N ASN A 55 10.31 43.42 -12.33
CA ASN A 55 10.24 44.70 -11.62
C ASN A 55 8.82 45.05 -11.11
N ASP A 56 7.82 44.21 -11.41
CA ASP A 56 6.41 44.50 -11.12
C ASP A 56 5.64 43.24 -10.69
N ALA A 57 5.07 43.24 -9.48
CA ALA A 57 4.20 42.15 -9.01
C ALA A 57 3.09 42.68 -8.10
N PRO A 58 1.94 41.97 -8.04
CA PRO A 58 0.88 42.31 -7.10
C PRO A 58 1.36 42.29 -5.65
N PRO A 59 1.00 43.29 -4.82
CA PRO A 59 1.47 43.39 -3.44
C PRO A 59 1.16 42.14 -2.64
N LYS A 60 2.07 41.76 -1.73
CA LYS A 60 1.87 40.59 -0.85
C LYS A 60 0.64 40.85 0.04
N PRO A 61 -0.29 39.89 0.18
CA PRO A 61 -1.40 40.04 1.10
C PRO A 61 -0.82 40.25 2.51
N ASN A 62 -1.29 41.28 3.21
CA ASN A 62 -0.82 41.57 4.56
C ASN A 62 -1.30 40.46 5.51
N ILE A 63 -0.38 39.55 5.86
CA ILE A 63 -0.64 38.38 6.71
C ILE A 63 -0.87 38.81 8.19
N ALA A 64 -0.63 40.08 8.52
CA ALA A 64 -0.87 40.63 9.85
C ALA A 64 -2.34 40.99 10.14
N GLN A 65 -3.28 40.78 9.19
CA GLN A 65 -4.71 40.84 9.52
C GLN A 65 -5.10 39.64 10.38
N THR A 66 -4.83 39.75 11.69
CA THR A 66 -5.55 39.02 12.71
C THR A 66 -7.02 39.42 12.65
N THR A 67 -7.93 38.44 12.64
CA THR A 67 -9.37 38.68 12.78
C THR A 67 -9.61 39.50 14.04
N SER A 68 -10.11 40.73 13.90
CA SER A 68 -10.50 41.55 15.04
C SER A 68 -11.55 40.78 15.87
N PRO A 69 -11.28 40.46 17.15
CA PRO A 69 -12.24 39.73 17.99
C PRO A 69 -13.49 40.56 18.33
N LYS A 70 -13.54 41.84 17.92
CA LYS A 70 -14.68 42.75 18.08
C LYS A 70 -15.42 43.06 16.78
N GLY A 71 -15.06 42.44 15.65
CA GLY A 71 -15.72 42.66 14.36
C GLY A 71 -16.92 41.74 14.13
N GLN A 72 -17.85 42.14 13.24
CA GLN A 72 -18.92 41.26 12.77
C GLN A 72 -18.30 40.00 12.12
N ALA A 73 -18.87 38.83 12.42
CA ALA A 73 -18.38 37.56 11.90
C ALA A 73 -18.38 37.60 10.37
N ILE A 74 -17.20 37.51 9.76
CA ILE A 74 -17.08 37.35 8.31
C ILE A 74 -17.66 35.97 7.98
N PRO A 75 -18.73 35.87 7.17
CA PRO A 75 -19.27 34.58 6.79
C PRO A 75 -18.18 33.78 6.07
N ARG A 76 -17.79 32.64 6.67
CA ARG A 76 -16.84 31.73 6.04
C ARG A 76 -17.41 31.31 4.69
N GLN A 77 -16.68 31.57 3.61
CA GLN A 77 -17.07 31.02 2.32
C GLN A 77 -17.14 29.49 2.46
N PRO A 78 -18.18 28.84 1.89
CA PRO A 78 -18.29 27.40 1.96
C PRO A 78 -17.02 26.77 1.40
N GLN A 79 -16.29 26.09 2.27
CA GLN A 79 -15.07 25.39 1.88
C GLN A 79 -15.49 24.30 0.90
N TYR A 80 -14.97 24.36 -0.33
CA TYR A 80 -15.16 23.30 -1.30
C TYR A 80 -14.69 21.99 -0.66
N THR A 81 -15.63 21.08 -0.42
CA THR A 81 -15.33 19.73 0.08
C THR A 81 -15.16 18.85 -1.15
N PRO A 82 -13.93 18.43 -1.50
CA PRO A 82 -13.72 17.61 -2.69
C PRO A 82 -14.53 16.32 -2.57
N THR A 83 -15.19 15.92 -3.66
CA THR A 83 -15.86 14.61 -3.70
C THR A 83 -14.81 13.54 -3.40
N PRO A 84 -15.02 12.68 -2.38
CA PRO A 84 -14.05 11.66 -2.03
C PRO A 84 -13.80 10.72 -3.21
N PHE A 85 -12.55 10.37 -3.47
CA PHE A 85 -12.24 9.27 -4.39
C PHE A 85 -12.77 7.95 -3.79
N PRO A 86 -13.65 7.19 -4.45
CA PRO A 86 -14.09 5.90 -3.93
C PRO A 86 -13.06 4.79 -4.17
N PRO A 87 -13.13 3.65 -3.47
CA PRO A 87 -12.41 2.43 -3.84
C PRO A 87 -12.65 2.03 -5.30
N ILE A 88 -11.76 1.21 -5.85
CA ILE A 88 -11.95 0.58 -7.15
C ILE A 88 -12.95 -0.59 -6.96
N PRO A 89 -13.98 -0.72 -7.81
CA PRO A 89 -14.93 -1.84 -7.76
C PRO A 89 -14.27 -3.22 -7.91
N ASP A 90 -14.80 -4.23 -7.22
CA ASP A 90 -14.22 -5.57 -7.16
C ASP A 90 -14.28 -6.31 -8.50
N ASP A 91 -15.38 -6.17 -9.24
CA ASP A 91 -15.55 -6.70 -10.60
C ASP A 91 -14.47 -6.15 -11.55
N TYR A 92 -14.18 -4.85 -11.43
CA TYR A 92 -13.12 -4.22 -12.20
C TYR A 92 -11.72 -4.71 -11.80
N LEU A 93 -11.46 -4.91 -10.51
CA LEU A 93 -10.18 -5.49 -10.04
C LEU A 93 -10.00 -6.92 -10.54
N ALA A 94 -11.06 -7.73 -10.51
CA ALA A 94 -11.06 -9.11 -11.00
C ALA A 94 -10.78 -9.19 -12.51
N GLU A 95 -11.20 -8.18 -13.29
CA GLU A 95 -10.92 -8.12 -14.72
C GLU A 95 -9.54 -7.51 -15.04
N MET A 96 -9.13 -6.45 -14.33
CA MET A 96 -7.86 -5.76 -14.57
C MET A 96 -6.65 -6.57 -14.08
N GLY A 97 -6.78 -7.22 -12.92
CA GLY A 97 -5.69 -7.95 -12.26
C GLY A 97 -5.01 -8.97 -13.18
N PRO A 98 -5.73 -9.96 -13.73
CA PRO A 98 -5.16 -10.95 -14.63
C PRO A 98 -4.49 -10.35 -15.87
N ARG A 99 -5.04 -9.26 -16.43
CA ARG A 99 -4.43 -8.58 -17.60
C ARG A 99 -3.12 -7.89 -17.25
N VAL A 100 -3.06 -7.26 -16.07
CA VAL A 100 -1.83 -6.64 -15.55
C VAL A 100 -0.77 -7.70 -15.24
N LEU A 101 -1.18 -8.81 -14.61
CA LEU A 101 -0.28 -9.93 -14.33
C LEU A 101 0.30 -10.51 -15.63
N TRP A 102 -0.53 -10.74 -16.64
CA TRP A 102 -0.07 -11.22 -17.94
C TRP A 102 0.96 -10.28 -18.60
N LEU A 103 0.76 -8.96 -18.49
CA LEU A 103 1.74 -7.98 -19.00
C LEU A 103 3.09 -8.08 -18.30
N ILE A 104 3.12 -8.43 -17.01
CA ILE A 104 4.34 -8.46 -16.19
C ILE A 104 5.02 -9.83 -16.27
N GLN A 105 4.25 -10.91 -16.18
CA GLN A 105 4.74 -12.28 -16.06
C GLN A 105 5.06 -12.88 -17.43
N ASP A 106 4.12 -12.81 -18.36
CA ASP A 106 4.26 -13.44 -19.68
C ASP A 106 4.95 -12.49 -20.67
N LEU A 107 4.46 -11.26 -20.77
CA LEU A 107 4.95 -10.33 -21.78
C LEU A 107 6.22 -9.57 -21.34
N GLY A 108 6.31 -9.22 -20.06
CA GLY A 108 7.37 -8.39 -19.48
C GLY A 108 8.78 -8.86 -19.84
N PRO A 109 9.15 -10.14 -19.62
CA PRO A 109 10.48 -10.65 -19.94
C PRO A 109 10.89 -10.45 -21.41
N ASN A 110 9.98 -10.73 -22.35
CA ASN A 110 10.21 -10.51 -23.79
C ASN A 110 10.45 -9.03 -24.11
N LEU A 111 9.67 -8.14 -23.49
CA LEU A 111 9.79 -6.71 -23.70
C LEU A 111 11.10 -6.16 -23.15
N ILE A 112 11.52 -6.57 -21.95
CA ILE A 112 12.79 -6.15 -21.37
C ILE A 112 13.96 -6.59 -22.27
N HIS A 113 13.96 -7.85 -22.73
CA HIS A 113 14.98 -8.34 -23.66
C HIS A 113 14.99 -7.54 -24.97
N LEU A 114 13.82 -7.19 -25.52
CA LEU A 114 13.73 -6.29 -26.68
C LEU A 114 14.33 -4.91 -26.38
N PHE A 115 13.99 -4.28 -25.25
CA PHE A 115 14.48 -2.94 -24.92
C PHE A 115 16.00 -2.91 -24.71
N GLU A 116 16.57 -3.93 -24.09
CA GLU A 116 18.01 -4.08 -23.90
C GLU A 116 18.75 -4.37 -25.23
N ALA A 117 18.09 -5.02 -26.19
CA ALA A 117 18.66 -5.26 -27.52
C ALA A 117 18.58 -4.04 -28.46
N ILE A 118 17.67 -3.09 -28.22
CA ILE A 118 17.46 -1.94 -29.11
C ILE A 118 18.71 -1.07 -29.31
N PRO A 119 19.51 -0.74 -28.27
CA PRO A 119 20.77 -0.02 -28.45
C PRO A 119 21.65 -0.60 -29.57
N GLU A 120 21.87 -1.91 -29.54
CA GLU A 120 22.64 -2.62 -30.57
C GLU A 120 21.89 -2.64 -31.92
N LEU A 121 20.58 -2.90 -31.90
CA LEU A 121 19.75 -2.84 -33.10
C LEU A 121 19.77 -1.46 -33.76
N PHE A 122 19.99 -0.38 -33.02
CA PHE A 122 20.05 0.98 -33.55
C PHE A 122 21.47 1.48 -33.78
N SER A 123 22.49 0.65 -33.49
CA SER A 123 23.89 0.98 -33.73
C SER A 123 24.15 1.38 -35.18
N GLY A 124 24.87 2.49 -35.36
CA GLY A 124 25.20 3.07 -36.67
C GLY A 124 24.05 3.75 -37.41
N ILE A 125 22.85 3.90 -36.80
CA ILE A 125 21.79 4.74 -37.37
C ILE A 125 22.12 6.21 -37.11
N GLN A 126 22.09 7.05 -38.15
CA GLN A 126 22.26 8.49 -38.01
C GLN A 126 20.93 9.15 -37.60
N PHE A 127 20.88 9.70 -36.39
CA PHE A 127 19.76 10.50 -35.89
C PHE A 127 20.04 12.00 -36.12
N GLY A 128 18.99 12.77 -36.44
CA GLY A 128 19.10 14.21 -36.69
C GLY A 128 17.91 14.79 -37.46
N PRO A 129 17.74 16.14 -37.47
CA PRO A 129 16.57 16.80 -38.07
C PRO A 129 16.43 16.56 -39.59
N ASP A 130 17.54 16.35 -40.30
CA ASP A 130 17.55 16.12 -41.76
C ASP A 130 17.60 14.62 -42.13
N LYS A 131 17.51 13.72 -41.15
CA LYS A 131 17.61 12.26 -41.35
C LYS A 131 16.25 11.62 -41.11
N ASN A 132 15.92 10.59 -41.90
CA ASN A 132 14.71 9.79 -41.72
C ASN A 132 15.08 8.36 -41.27
N PRO A 133 15.34 8.13 -39.96
CA PRO A 133 15.77 6.84 -39.45
C PRO A 133 14.64 5.79 -39.44
N TYR A 134 13.38 6.20 -39.60
CA TYR A 134 12.21 5.36 -39.37
C TYR A 134 12.15 4.12 -40.26
N MET A 135 12.59 4.21 -41.53
CA MET A 135 12.62 3.04 -42.42
C MET A 135 13.65 1.99 -41.97
N VAL A 136 14.84 2.43 -41.56
CA VAL A 136 15.90 1.54 -41.08
C VAL A 136 15.49 0.90 -39.75
N MET A 137 14.96 1.70 -38.82
CA MET A 137 14.43 1.20 -37.55
C MET A 137 13.34 0.15 -37.78
N ARG A 138 12.37 0.43 -38.67
CA ARG A 138 11.30 -0.51 -39.02
C ARG A 138 11.84 -1.82 -39.58
N SER A 139 12.83 -1.75 -40.47
CA SER A 139 13.45 -2.95 -41.05
C SER A 139 14.16 -3.79 -39.98
N ARG A 140 14.97 -3.17 -39.12
CA ARG A 140 15.71 -3.87 -38.07
C ARG A 140 14.80 -4.46 -36.98
N LEU A 141 13.78 -3.71 -36.56
CA LEU A 141 12.74 -4.21 -35.65
C LEU A 141 11.95 -5.35 -36.29
N GLY A 142 11.53 -5.21 -37.55
CA GLY A 142 10.83 -6.27 -38.28
C GLY A 142 11.65 -7.56 -38.36
N ARG A 143 12.96 -7.46 -38.59
CA ARG A 143 13.87 -8.61 -38.56
C ARG A 143 13.94 -9.24 -37.18
N TYR A 144 14.14 -8.43 -36.13
CA TYR A 144 14.15 -8.91 -34.75
C TYR A 144 12.87 -9.68 -34.40
N PHE A 145 11.70 -9.13 -34.75
CA PHE A 145 10.41 -9.78 -34.48
C PHE A 145 10.19 -11.05 -35.31
N SER A 146 10.79 -11.18 -36.49
CA SER A 146 10.73 -12.42 -37.29
C SER A 146 11.67 -13.51 -36.79
N GLU A 147 12.80 -13.13 -36.19
CA GLU A 147 13.83 -14.06 -35.71
C GLU A 147 13.58 -14.49 -34.24
N THR A 148 12.88 -13.67 -33.45
CA THR A 148 12.65 -13.90 -32.02
C THR A 148 11.30 -14.55 -31.77
N THR A 149 11.29 -15.69 -31.08
CA THR A 149 10.04 -16.30 -30.58
C THR A 149 9.68 -15.69 -29.24
N TRP A 150 8.48 -15.13 -29.14
CA TRP A 150 7.97 -14.55 -27.89
C TRP A 150 7.35 -15.68 -27.08
N THR A 151 7.78 -15.87 -25.84
CA THR A 151 7.29 -16.96 -24.99
C THR A 151 6.64 -16.46 -23.71
N ASP A 152 5.59 -17.11 -23.25
CA ASP A 152 4.97 -16.85 -21.96
C ASP A 152 5.82 -17.36 -20.79
N ASP A 153 5.32 -17.24 -19.56
CA ASP A 153 6.03 -17.67 -18.35
C ASP A 153 6.27 -19.20 -18.29
N THR A 154 5.48 -19.98 -19.04
CA THR A 154 5.62 -21.43 -19.19
C THR A 154 6.51 -21.85 -20.37
N GLY A 155 7.02 -20.89 -21.14
CA GLY A 155 7.84 -21.12 -22.33
C GLY A 155 7.04 -21.40 -23.61
N GLN A 156 5.72 -21.25 -23.59
CA GLN A 156 4.88 -21.44 -24.79
C GLN A 156 4.87 -20.19 -25.66
N PRO A 157 4.82 -20.33 -27.01
CA PRO A 157 4.79 -19.16 -27.88
C PRO A 157 3.54 -18.28 -27.71
N ILE A 158 3.74 -16.96 -27.56
CA ILE A 158 2.66 -15.95 -27.52
C ILE A 158 2.22 -15.64 -28.96
N ILE A 159 1.22 -16.37 -29.44
CA ILE A 159 0.65 -16.18 -30.79
C ILE A 159 -0.14 -14.88 -30.89
N ALA A 160 -0.82 -14.48 -29.82
CA ALA A 160 -1.52 -13.21 -29.68
C ALA A 160 -1.80 -12.91 -28.19
N PRO A 161 -2.01 -11.64 -27.79
CA PRO A 161 -2.45 -11.31 -26.44
C PRO A 161 -3.82 -11.93 -26.12
N PRO A 162 -4.07 -12.40 -24.89
CA PRO A 162 -5.32 -13.07 -24.51
C PRO A 162 -6.53 -12.11 -24.37
N PHE A 163 -6.31 -10.81 -24.58
CA PHE A 163 -7.33 -9.76 -24.55
C PHE A 163 -7.01 -8.70 -25.61
N LYS A 164 -7.97 -7.82 -25.89
CA LYS A 164 -7.79 -6.71 -26.84
C LYS A 164 -6.72 -5.74 -26.31
N PHE A 165 -5.49 -5.90 -26.78
CA PHE A 165 -4.37 -5.06 -26.41
C PHE A 165 -4.03 -4.07 -27.53
N LYS A 166 -4.39 -2.82 -27.32
CA LYS A 166 -4.14 -1.72 -28.25
C LYS A 166 -2.69 -1.26 -28.12
N ILE A 167 -1.86 -1.62 -29.10
CA ILE A 167 -0.44 -1.26 -29.18
C ILE A 167 -0.14 -0.12 -30.16
N GLY A 168 -1.13 0.37 -30.91
CA GLY A 168 -0.97 1.49 -31.83
C GLY A 168 -2.06 2.55 -31.71
N LEU A 169 -1.83 3.73 -32.29
CA LEU A 169 -2.80 4.83 -32.37
C LEU A 169 -3.81 4.64 -33.52
N GLY A 170 -3.53 3.75 -34.48
CA GLY A 170 -4.37 3.51 -35.65
C GLY A 170 -4.32 4.64 -36.68
N ARG A 171 -3.23 5.42 -36.69
CA ARG A 171 -3.03 6.53 -37.64
C ARG A 171 -2.56 5.97 -38.98
N LEU A 172 -3.00 6.59 -40.08
CA LEU A 172 -2.54 6.24 -41.43
C LEU A 172 -2.78 4.76 -41.83
N GLY A 173 -3.84 4.14 -41.30
CA GLY A 173 -4.23 2.77 -41.65
C GLY A 173 -3.40 1.67 -40.99
N THR A 174 -2.54 1.99 -40.00
CA THR A 174 -1.88 0.96 -39.19
C THR A 174 -2.90 0.24 -38.30
N ASP A 175 -2.78 -1.08 -38.19
CA ASP A 175 -3.60 -1.85 -37.27
C ASP A 175 -3.16 -1.57 -35.82
N PRO A 176 -4.01 -0.93 -34.98
CA PRO A 176 -3.66 -0.62 -33.60
C PRO A 176 -3.61 -1.86 -32.69
N TYR A 177 -3.99 -3.03 -33.18
CA TYR A 177 -3.96 -4.33 -32.49
C TYR A 177 -2.99 -5.33 -33.14
N ALA A 178 -2.10 -4.87 -34.02
CA ALA A 178 -1.18 -5.73 -34.75
C ALA A 178 -0.36 -6.60 -33.81
N TRP A 179 -0.28 -7.90 -34.08
CA TRP A 179 0.61 -8.82 -33.37
C TRP A 179 1.32 -9.75 -34.36
N PRO A 180 2.65 -9.93 -34.27
CA PRO A 180 3.59 -9.25 -33.36
C PRO A 180 3.70 -7.73 -33.65
N PRO A 181 4.28 -6.94 -32.73
CA PRO A 181 4.61 -5.54 -33.02
C PRO A 181 5.55 -5.46 -34.23
N SER A 182 5.52 -4.34 -34.98
CA SER A 182 6.30 -4.23 -36.22
C SER A 182 6.87 -2.83 -36.49
N ILE A 183 6.46 -1.84 -35.70
CA ILE A 183 6.90 -0.44 -35.85
C ILE A 183 7.30 0.17 -34.52
N TRP A 184 8.13 1.21 -34.58
CA TRP A 184 8.62 1.92 -33.39
C TRP A 184 7.49 2.42 -32.47
N GLU A 185 6.38 2.88 -33.04
CA GLU A 185 5.21 3.30 -32.25
C GLU A 185 4.72 2.19 -31.32
N HIS A 186 4.63 0.95 -31.81
CA HIS A 186 4.18 -0.19 -31.01
C HIS A 186 5.13 -0.45 -29.83
N VAL A 187 6.43 -0.36 -30.08
CA VAL A 187 7.47 -0.51 -29.05
C VAL A 187 7.30 0.52 -27.92
N LYS A 188 7.07 1.79 -28.24
CA LYS A 188 6.85 2.84 -27.21
C LYS A 188 5.56 2.62 -26.41
N VAL A 189 4.51 2.16 -27.10
CA VAL A 189 3.23 1.85 -26.44
C VAL A 189 3.39 0.65 -25.50
N LEU A 190 4.12 -0.39 -25.90
CA LEU A 190 4.43 -1.54 -25.07
C LEU A 190 5.21 -1.14 -23.82
N ALA A 191 6.26 -0.33 -23.95
CA ALA A 191 7.05 0.17 -22.82
C ALA A 191 6.20 0.95 -21.80
N THR A 192 5.39 1.90 -22.30
CA THR A 192 4.53 2.70 -21.42
C THR A 192 3.40 1.88 -20.78
N SER A 193 2.92 0.82 -21.44
CA SER A 193 1.95 -0.11 -20.86
C SER A 193 2.59 -0.97 -19.76
N LEU A 194 3.80 -1.47 -20.00
CA LEU A 194 4.55 -2.26 -19.01
C LEU A 194 4.87 -1.43 -17.76
N GLN A 195 5.37 -0.20 -17.91
CA GLN A 195 5.58 0.70 -16.77
C GLN A 195 4.29 0.96 -15.98
N ALA A 196 3.18 1.20 -16.68
CA ALA A 196 1.90 1.43 -16.02
C ALA A 196 1.38 0.17 -15.30
N ALA A 197 1.68 -1.03 -15.81
CA ALA A 197 1.37 -2.30 -15.17
C ALA A 197 2.20 -2.49 -13.88
N HIS A 198 3.51 -2.20 -13.92
CA HIS A 198 4.34 -2.17 -12.70
C HIS A 198 3.82 -1.18 -11.68
N LEU A 199 3.44 0.02 -12.11
CA LEU A 199 2.85 1.04 -11.25
C LEU A 199 1.54 0.58 -10.62
N TRP A 200 0.70 -0.14 -11.37
CA TRP A 200 -0.54 -0.71 -10.85
C TRP A 200 -0.27 -1.66 -9.66
N VAL A 201 0.68 -2.58 -9.83
CA VAL A 201 1.08 -3.53 -8.76
C VAL A 201 1.70 -2.80 -7.58
N ALA A 202 2.60 -1.84 -7.81
CA ALA A 202 3.22 -1.04 -6.75
C ALA A 202 2.17 -0.29 -5.91
N LEU A 203 1.19 0.33 -6.56
CA LEU A 203 0.11 1.04 -5.87
C LEU A 203 -0.80 0.12 -5.05
N LEU A 204 -1.06 -1.12 -5.49
CA LEU A 204 -1.82 -2.09 -4.72
C LEU A 204 -1.00 -2.69 -3.58
N ALA A 205 0.21 -3.17 -3.84
CA ALA A 205 1.02 -3.87 -2.85
C ALA A 205 1.46 -2.96 -1.71
N MET A 206 1.88 -1.73 -2.01
CA MET A 206 2.39 -0.79 -1.00
C MET A 206 1.27 0.06 -0.40
N ALA A 207 0.15 0.22 -1.12
CA ALA A 207 -0.90 1.20 -0.81
C ALA A 207 -0.34 2.62 -0.54
N GLY A 208 0.79 2.95 -1.18
CA GLY A 208 1.55 4.16 -0.97
C GLY A 208 0.83 5.42 -1.46
N ARG A 209 1.19 6.56 -0.89
CA ARG A 209 0.89 7.86 -1.48
C ARG A 209 1.68 8.02 -2.77
N ILE A 210 1.19 8.87 -3.67
CA ILE A 210 1.89 9.13 -4.93
C ILE A 210 3.34 9.57 -4.70
N SER A 211 3.60 10.43 -3.71
CA SER A 211 4.95 10.87 -3.35
C SER A 211 5.83 9.76 -2.76
N GLU A 212 5.21 8.74 -2.15
CA GLU A 212 5.94 7.56 -1.65
C GLU A 212 6.34 6.66 -2.80
N ILE A 213 5.43 6.42 -3.76
CA ILE A 213 5.73 5.65 -4.97
C ILE A 213 6.77 6.37 -5.84
N ASP A 214 6.66 7.70 -5.97
CA ASP A 214 7.59 8.55 -6.72
C ASP A 214 9.00 8.56 -6.11
N SER A 215 9.11 8.34 -4.80
CA SER A 215 10.41 8.31 -4.11
C SER A 215 11.20 7.02 -4.27
N LEU A 216 10.62 6.00 -4.90
CA LEU A 216 11.31 4.74 -5.14
C LEU A 216 12.44 4.93 -6.14
N THR A 217 13.59 4.35 -5.81
CA THR A 217 14.79 4.35 -6.66
C THR A 217 15.00 3.00 -7.34
N ARG A 218 15.95 2.91 -8.26
CA ARG A 218 16.27 1.65 -8.99
C ARG A 218 16.73 0.52 -8.09
N GLY A 219 17.31 0.84 -6.94
CA GLY A 219 17.76 -0.10 -5.91
C GLY A 219 16.78 -0.29 -4.74
N CYS A 220 15.51 0.07 -4.90
CA CYS A 220 14.55 0.10 -3.79
C CYS A 220 14.18 -1.26 -3.19
N THR A 221 14.60 -2.39 -3.76
CA THR A 221 14.25 -3.72 -3.23
C THR A 221 15.39 -4.29 -2.41
N GLU A 222 15.11 -4.66 -1.15
CA GLU A 222 16.07 -5.23 -0.22
C GLU A 222 15.55 -6.52 0.41
N TRP A 223 16.47 -7.40 0.82
CA TRP A 223 16.14 -8.65 1.49
C TRP A 223 16.51 -8.55 2.97
N ALA A 224 15.53 -8.77 3.84
CA ALA A 224 15.77 -8.86 5.27
C ALA A 224 16.53 -10.15 5.63
N ARG A 225 17.06 -10.21 6.86
CA ARG A 225 17.82 -11.39 7.36
C ARG A 225 17.00 -12.67 7.39
N ASP A 226 15.67 -12.57 7.48
CA ASP A 226 14.75 -13.71 7.43
C ASP A 226 14.42 -14.17 6.00
N GLY A 227 15.08 -13.59 4.99
CA GLY A 227 14.87 -13.90 3.59
C GLY A 227 13.57 -13.33 3.02
N LYS A 228 12.93 -12.35 3.68
CA LYS A 228 11.75 -11.69 3.12
C LYS A 228 12.12 -10.41 2.37
N PRO A 229 11.54 -10.16 1.18
CA PRO A 229 11.81 -8.96 0.43
C PRO A 229 10.96 -7.77 0.90
N TYR A 230 11.58 -6.59 0.86
CA TYR A 230 10.98 -5.29 1.18
C TYR A 230 11.27 -4.29 0.07
N ALA A 231 10.35 -3.35 -0.14
CA ALA A 231 10.54 -2.17 -0.95
C ALA A 231 10.77 -0.96 -0.03
N ASN A 232 11.80 -0.17 -0.33
CA ASN A 232 12.25 0.95 0.48
C ASN A 232 12.07 2.27 -0.27
N GLY A 233 11.52 3.25 0.42
CA GLY A 233 11.29 4.59 -0.13
C GLY A 233 11.13 5.62 0.98
N LYS A 234 10.55 6.76 0.66
CA LYS A 234 10.40 7.88 1.59
C LYS A 234 8.95 8.29 1.78
N THR A 235 8.57 8.54 3.02
CA THR A 235 7.32 9.22 3.36
C THR A 235 7.59 10.65 3.79
N TYR A 236 6.89 11.59 3.15
CA TYR A 236 7.02 13.02 3.42
C TYR A 236 5.87 13.55 4.28
N LYS A 237 4.66 13.00 4.10
CA LYS A 237 3.48 13.50 4.79
C LYS A 237 3.52 13.06 6.24
N LEU A 238 3.40 14.01 7.18
CA LEU A 238 3.57 13.81 8.62
C LEU A 238 5.01 13.55 9.06
N SER A 239 5.98 13.49 8.15
CA SER A 239 7.40 13.54 8.52
C SER A 239 7.72 14.92 9.10
N ALA A 240 8.51 14.94 10.17
CA ALA A 240 9.10 16.19 10.68
C ALA A 240 10.30 16.64 9.82
N ASN A 241 10.89 15.70 9.05
CA ASN A 241 11.99 15.95 8.15
C ASN A 241 11.49 16.37 6.75
N LEU A 242 12.00 17.50 6.24
CA LEU A 242 11.74 18.02 4.89
C LEU A 242 12.20 17.05 3.80
N ALA A 243 13.26 16.27 4.05
CA ALA A 243 13.75 15.24 3.12
C ALA A 243 12.91 13.95 3.15
N GLY A 244 11.86 13.89 3.98
CA GLY A 244 11.10 12.68 4.26
C GLY A 244 11.78 11.78 5.28
N THR A 245 11.07 10.73 5.70
CA THR A 245 11.58 9.64 6.53
C THR A 245 11.52 8.35 5.74
N ASP A 246 12.51 7.49 5.92
CA ASP A 246 12.53 6.19 5.26
C ASP A 246 11.33 5.35 5.74
N HIS A 247 10.75 4.62 4.81
CA HIS A 247 9.61 3.74 5.06
C HIS A 247 9.77 2.48 4.23
N GLU A 248 9.42 1.35 4.84
CA GLU A 248 9.62 0.02 4.29
C GLU A 248 8.26 -0.66 4.11
N TRP A 249 8.07 -1.26 2.94
CA TRP A 249 6.88 -2.02 2.61
C TRP A 249 7.25 -3.48 2.37
N PRO A 250 6.52 -4.46 2.93
CA PRO A 250 6.65 -5.85 2.51
C PRO A 250 6.44 -5.96 0.99
N ALA A 251 7.32 -6.68 0.30
CA ALA A 251 7.26 -6.80 -1.15
C ALA A 251 6.89 -8.25 -1.54
N PRO A 252 5.64 -8.53 -1.92
CA PRO A 252 5.29 -9.83 -2.50
C PRO A 252 6.10 -10.10 -3.77
N GLU A 253 6.23 -11.37 -4.16
CA GLU A 253 7.03 -11.79 -5.33
C GLU A 253 6.69 -11.02 -6.61
N VAL A 254 5.41 -10.80 -6.87
CA VAL A 254 4.95 -10.02 -8.03
C VAL A 254 5.42 -8.56 -7.97
N LEU A 255 5.51 -7.95 -6.78
CA LEU A 255 6.05 -6.60 -6.63
C LEU A 255 7.56 -6.60 -6.89
N VAL A 256 8.29 -7.57 -6.35
CA VAL A 256 9.74 -7.71 -6.59
C VAL A 256 10.02 -7.84 -8.09
N GLN A 257 9.28 -8.72 -8.77
CA GLN A 257 9.38 -8.91 -10.22
C GLN A 257 9.10 -7.59 -10.97
N ALA A 258 8.01 -6.90 -10.63
CA ALA A 258 7.64 -5.64 -11.26
C ALA A 258 8.69 -4.54 -11.06
N LEU A 259 9.22 -4.38 -9.84
CA LEU A 259 10.25 -3.36 -9.54
C LEU A 259 11.58 -3.67 -10.25
N ALA A 260 11.98 -4.95 -10.30
CA ALA A 260 13.17 -5.39 -11.02
C ALA A 260 13.05 -5.15 -12.54
N GLN A 261 11.91 -5.51 -13.14
CA GLN A 261 11.64 -5.23 -14.55
C GLN A 261 11.57 -3.72 -14.81
N GLN A 262 10.97 -2.94 -13.92
CA GLN A 262 10.87 -1.48 -14.04
C GLN A 262 12.25 -0.81 -14.05
N SER A 263 13.16 -1.23 -13.18
CA SER A 263 14.54 -0.72 -13.14
C SER A 263 15.28 -0.94 -14.47
N ARG A 264 15.17 -2.15 -15.02
CA ARG A 264 15.75 -2.52 -16.34
C ARG A 264 15.08 -1.75 -17.48
N LEU A 265 13.76 -1.60 -17.44
CA LEU A 265 12.99 -0.85 -18.43
C LEU A 265 13.47 0.59 -18.53
N VAL A 266 13.57 1.30 -17.39
CA VAL A 266 14.01 2.71 -17.40
C VAL A 266 15.44 2.83 -17.90
N SER A 267 16.35 1.98 -17.40
CA SER A 267 17.76 2.01 -17.81
C SER A 267 17.92 1.80 -19.32
N ALA A 268 17.22 0.82 -19.90
CA ALA A 268 17.21 0.59 -21.34
C ALA A 268 16.64 1.80 -22.10
N TRP A 269 15.56 2.42 -21.62
CA TRP A 269 14.93 3.55 -22.29
C TRP A 269 15.74 4.85 -22.24
N GLU A 270 16.49 5.08 -21.16
CA GLU A 270 17.47 6.17 -21.10
C GLU A 270 18.56 5.96 -22.15
N GLN A 271 19.14 4.76 -22.24
CA GLN A 271 20.15 4.45 -23.25
C GLN A 271 19.62 4.65 -24.67
N ILE A 272 18.39 4.17 -24.94
CA ILE A 272 17.71 4.40 -26.21
C ILE A 272 17.55 5.91 -26.48
N ALA A 273 17.13 6.69 -25.48
CA ALA A 273 16.94 8.12 -25.62
C ALA A 273 18.25 8.81 -26.03
N ARG A 274 19.35 8.51 -25.35
CA ARG A 274 20.69 9.07 -25.64
C ARG A 274 21.17 8.75 -27.06
N ILE A 275 21.00 7.49 -27.49
CA ILE A 275 21.31 7.07 -28.86
C ILE A 275 20.49 7.87 -29.87
N THR A 276 19.19 8.05 -29.60
CA THR A 276 18.32 8.84 -30.49
C THR A 276 18.58 10.34 -30.47
N LYS A 277 19.17 10.86 -29.38
CA LYS A 277 19.66 12.24 -29.26
C LYS A 277 21.02 12.44 -29.94
N GLY A 278 21.76 11.36 -30.23
CA GLY A 278 23.07 11.39 -30.87
C GLY A 278 24.23 11.68 -29.91
N GLU A 279 24.08 11.33 -28.64
CA GLU A 279 25.12 11.46 -27.62
C GLU A 279 26.29 10.49 -27.87
N SER A 280 27.50 10.83 -27.41
CA SER A 280 28.69 10.00 -27.63
C SER A 280 28.75 8.81 -26.68
N ASP A 281 29.51 7.76 -27.05
CA ASP A 281 29.68 6.57 -26.21
C ASP A 281 30.28 6.89 -24.82
N GLU A 282 31.07 7.97 -24.70
CA GLU A 282 31.63 8.45 -23.41
C GLU A 282 30.57 9.12 -22.52
N ASP A 283 29.60 9.85 -23.10
CA ASP A 283 28.48 10.47 -22.38
C ASP A 283 27.49 9.43 -21.85
N ILE A 284 27.32 8.33 -22.59
CA ILE A 284 26.39 7.24 -22.22
C ILE A 284 26.85 6.54 -20.93
N LEU A 285 28.16 6.42 -20.68
CA LEU A 285 28.73 5.71 -19.53
C LEU A 285 28.66 6.47 -18.19
N THR A 286 28.32 7.77 -18.19
CA THR A 286 28.53 8.66 -17.03
C THR A 286 27.28 9.14 -16.30
N ALA A 287 26.08 8.87 -16.83
CA ALA A 287 24.83 9.32 -16.22
C ALA A 287 23.87 8.14 -15.97
N GLU A 288 23.79 7.63 -14.75
CA GLU A 288 22.65 6.79 -14.34
C GLU A 288 21.68 7.66 -13.53
N GLY A 289 20.45 7.80 -14.02
CA GLY A 289 19.37 8.43 -13.25
C GLY A 289 18.97 7.55 -12.07
N ASP A 290 18.48 8.14 -10.99
CA ASP A 290 18.03 7.38 -9.82
C ASP A 290 16.52 7.08 -9.83
N HIS A 291 15.74 7.80 -10.66
CA HIS A 291 14.29 7.64 -10.71
C HIS A 291 13.89 6.25 -11.22
N LEU A 292 12.89 5.66 -10.56
CA LEU A 292 12.29 4.40 -10.98
C LEU A 292 11.18 4.58 -12.04
N TRP A 293 10.52 5.73 -12.10
CA TRP A 293 9.40 5.99 -13.01
C TRP A 293 9.78 7.05 -14.02
N ALA A 294 9.84 6.69 -15.31
CA ALA A 294 10.33 7.58 -16.36
C ALA A 294 9.21 8.19 -17.20
N SER A 295 9.44 9.41 -17.70
CA SER A 295 8.56 10.09 -18.65
C SER A 295 8.75 9.50 -20.05
N MET A 296 8.08 8.39 -20.32
CA MET A 296 8.07 7.71 -21.62
C MET A 296 6.77 7.97 -22.38
N GLY A 297 6.82 8.03 -23.71
CA GLY A 297 5.60 8.11 -24.51
C GLY A 297 5.76 8.43 -25.99
N LEU A 298 4.62 8.75 -26.60
CA LEU A 298 4.52 9.10 -28.02
C LEU A 298 4.63 10.60 -28.27
N ALA A 299 4.49 11.43 -27.22
CA ALA A 299 4.54 12.88 -27.35
C ALA A 299 6.01 13.35 -27.47
N GLY A 300 6.26 14.36 -28.31
CA GLY A 300 7.62 14.89 -28.51
C GLY A 300 8.24 15.57 -27.28
N SER A 301 7.47 15.76 -26.20
CA SER A 301 7.91 16.35 -24.93
C SER A 301 8.24 15.33 -23.84
N THR A 302 8.18 14.03 -24.13
CA THR A 302 8.55 12.98 -23.17
C THR A 302 10.06 12.74 -23.22
N ASP A 303 10.69 12.63 -22.06
CA ASP A 303 12.12 12.38 -21.91
C ASP A 303 12.34 11.29 -20.84
N PRO A 304 12.80 10.09 -21.21
CA PRO A 304 13.01 8.99 -20.25
C PRO A 304 14.00 9.31 -19.13
N GLU A 305 14.88 10.30 -19.32
CA GLU A 305 15.83 10.79 -18.30
C GLU A 305 15.15 11.66 -17.23
N VAL A 306 13.86 11.97 -17.40
CA VAL A 306 13.07 12.76 -16.45
C VAL A 306 12.01 11.87 -15.78
N ALA A 307 11.80 12.09 -14.49
CA ALA A 307 10.79 11.38 -13.71
C ALA A 307 9.35 11.59 -14.25
N LEU A 308 8.53 10.56 -14.11
CA LEU A 308 7.13 10.57 -14.52
C LEU A 308 6.31 11.55 -13.64
N ASN A 309 5.72 12.56 -14.26
CA ASN A 309 4.96 13.58 -13.53
C ASN A 309 3.45 13.29 -13.39
N THR A 310 2.89 12.33 -14.14
CA THR A 310 1.43 12.13 -14.28
C THR A 310 1.01 10.66 -14.18
N PHE A 311 1.20 10.07 -13.00
CA PHE A 311 0.81 8.69 -12.66
C PHE A 311 -0.66 8.35 -12.99
N GLY A 312 -1.60 9.26 -12.69
CA GLY A 312 -3.02 9.04 -12.99
C GLY A 312 -3.31 8.86 -14.47
N SER A 313 -2.63 9.61 -15.33
CA SER A 313 -2.77 9.50 -16.79
C SER A 313 -2.21 8.18 -17.29
N ALA A 314 -1.06 7.73 -16.75
CA ALA A 314 -0.48 6.43 -17.10
C ALA A 314 -1.44 5.26 -16.82
N LEU A 315 -2.09 5.27 -15.64
CA LEU A 315 -3.08 4.26 -15.25
C LEU A 315 -4.32 4.25 -16.15
N GLN A 316 -4.83 5.45 -16.50
CA GLN A 316 -5.97 5.58 -17.41
C GLN A 316 -5.64 5.10 -18.83
N MET A 317 -4.43 5.41 -19.31
CA MET A 317 -3.95 4.94 -20.61
C MET A 317 -3.79 3.43 -20.63
N LEU A 318 -3.25 2.83 -19.57
CA LEU A 318 -3.17 1.37 -19.44
C LEU A 318 -4.55 0.73 -19.57
N ALA A 319 -5.52 1.19 -18.77
CA ALA A 319 -6.89 0.66 -18.81
C ALA A 319 -7.46 0.71 -20.23
N MET A 320 -7.36 1.84 -20.91
CA MET A 320 -7.84 1.97 -22.30
C MET A 320 -7.13 1.02 -23.27
N ARG A 321 -5.82 0.81 -23.09
CA ARG A 321 -5.04 -0.05 -23.98
C ARG A 321 -5.36 -1.52 -23.81
N ILE A 322 -5.62 -1.98 -22.59
CA ILE A 322 -5.98 -3.37 -22.32
C ILE A 322 -7.50 -3.61 -22.43
N GLY A 323 -8.26 -2.68 -23.00
CA GLY A 323 -9.68 -2.84 -23.29
C GLY A 323 -10.63 -2.61 -22.11
N LEU A 324 -10.22 -1.83 -21.11
CA LEU A 324 -11.02 -1.48 -19.93
C LEU A 324 -11.34 0.01 -19.87
N SER A 325 -12.41 0.34 -19.13
CA SER A 325 -12.78 1.74 -18.88
C SER A 325 -11.73 2.41 -18.00
N PRO A 326 -11.25 3.63 -18.33
CA PRO A 326 -10.41 4.42 -17.44
C PRO A 326 -11.17 5.00 -16.24
N LYS A 327 -12.51 4.82 -16.21
CA LYS A 327 -13.43 5.36 -15.21
C LYS A 327 -14.21 4.27 -14.46
N PRO A 328 -13.54 3.36 -13.73
CA PRO A 328 -14.26 2.31 -13.00
C PRO A 328 -15.14 2.90 -11.90
N GLY A 329 -16.41 2.50 -11.87
CA GLY A 329 -17.42 3.08 -10.98
C GLY A 329 -17.73 4.56 -11.28
N GLY A 330 -17.53 5.01 -12.52
CA GLY A 330 -17.84 6.38 -12.95
C GLY A 330 -16.80 7.44 -12.56
N LYS A 331 -15.68 7.06 -11.94
CA LYS A 331 -14.58 7.95 -11.56
C LYS A 331 -13.27 7.49 -12.17
N ASN A 332 -12.40 8.44 -12.55
CA ASN A 332 -11.09 8.13 -13.12
C ASN A 332 -10.26 7.24 -12.19
N LEU A 333 -9.41 6.40 -12.78
CA LEU A 333 -8.28 5.80 -12.07
C LEU A 333 -7.35 6.89 -11.55
N HIS A 334 -7.00 6.80 -10.28
CA HIS A 334 -6.13 7.75 -9.58
C HIS A 334 -5.39 7.02 -8.45
N PRO A 335 -4.10 7.29 -8.17
CA PRO A 335 -3.33 6.61 -7.14
C PRO A 335 -4.03 6.52 -5.77
N HIS A 336 -4.72 7.59 -5.36
CA HIS A 336 -5.45 7.61 -4.08
C HIS A 336 -6.57 6.55 -3.99
N ARG A 337 -7.14 6.10 -5.11
CA ARG A 337 -8.16 5.05 -5.13
C ARG A 337 -7.58 3.68 -4.75
N PHE A 338 -6.33 3.39 -5.13
CA PHE A 338 -5.64 2.16 -4.79
C PHE A 338 -5.47 2.03 -3.29
N ARG A 339 -4.99 3.10 -2.65
CA ARG A 339 -4.88 3.14 -1.18
C ARG A 339 -6.21 2.89 -0.47
N LYS A 340 -7.31 3.47 -0.96
CA LYS A 340 -8.65 3.21 -0.41
C LYS A 340 -9.16 1.81 -0.70
N THR A 341 -8.79 1.24 -1.85
CA THR A 341 -9.12 -0.13 -2.23
C THR A 341 -8.46 -1.10 -1.26
N ILE A 342 -7.16 -0.94 -0.97
CA ILE A 342 -6.45 -1.76 0.00
C ILE A 342 -6.98 -1.56 1.43
N ALA A 343 -7.31 -0.33 1.82
CA ALA A 343 -7.98 -0.07 3.10
C ALA A 343 -9.28 -0.89 3.24
N ARG A 344 -10.11 -0.90 2.17
CA ARG A 344 -11.34 -1.68 2.12
C ARG A 344 -11.06 -3.18 2.17
N LEU A 345 -10.23 -3.70 1.27
CA LEU A 345 -9.96 -5.13 1.16
C LEU A 345 -9.34 -5.69 2.45
N ALA A 346 -8.37 -4.99 3.05
CA ALA A 346 -7.82 -5.39 4.34
C ALA A 346 -8.87 -5.26 5.46
N GLY A 347 -9.67 -4.20 5.45
CA GLY A 347 -10.81 -4.02 6.36
C GLY A 347 -11.76 -5.21 6.38
N LEU A 348 -12.03 -5.79 5.20
CA LEU A 348 -12.88 -6.95 5.01
C LEU A 348 -12.15 -8.27 5.32
N ALA A 349 -10.92 -8.45 4.86
CA ALA A 349 -10.27 -9.76 4.85
C ALA A 349 -9.40 -10.05 6.09
N ILE A 350 -8.98 -9.04 6.85
CA ILE A 350 -7.93 -9.19 7.87
C ILE A 350 -8.48 -8.88 9.27
N VAL A 351 -8.34 -9.84 10.19
CA VAL A 351 -8.54 -9.61 11.62
C VAL A 351 -7.45 -8.67 12.13
N ASN A 352 -7.83 -7.64 12.92
CA ASN A 352 -6.94 -6.54 13.31
C ASN A 352 -6.40 -5.72 12.13
N SER A 353 -7.16 -5.63 11.04
CA SER A 353 -6.86 -4.79 9.89
C SER A 353 -6.45 -3.34 10.22
N PRO A 354 -6.97 -2.65 11.25
CA PRO A 354 -6.51 -1.30 11.57
C PRO A 354 -5.02 -1.23 11.95
N SER A 355 -4.48 -2.23 12.66
CA SER A 355 -3.07 -2.25 13.05
C SER A 355 -2.16 -2.57 11.86
N VAL A 356 -2.57 -3.53 11.03
CA VAL A 356 -1.86 -3.89 9.78
C VAL A 356 -1.85 -2.70 8.83
N LEU A 357 -3.01 -2.08 8.60
CA LEU A 357 -3.15 -0.91 7.75
C LEU A 357 -2.40 0.29 8.31
N MET A 358 -2.38 0.51 9.63
CA MET A 358 -1.60 1.61 10.24
C MET A 358 -0.12 1.50 9.88
N LYS A 359 0.44 0.29 9.98
CA LYS A 359 1.84 0.01 9.62
C LYS A 359 2.07 0.16 8.12
N LEU A 360 1.24 -0.45 7.27
CA LEU A 360 1.33 -0.34 5.82
C LEU A 360 1.24 1.11 5.33
N PHE A 361 0.36 1.90 5.93
CA PHE A 361 0.08 3.29 5.56
C PHE A 361 1.07 4.31 6.14
N GLY A 362 1.95 3.90 7.06
CA GLY A 362 2.80 4.82 7.82
C GLY A 362 1.99 5.85 8.60
N HIS A 363 0.84 5.46 9.16
CA HIS A 363 0.03 6.35 10.00
C HIS A 363 0.61 6.41 11.42
N LYS A 364 0.68 7.61 12.00
CA LYS A 364 1.23 7.81 13.36
C LYS A 364 0.30 7.33 14.46
N ASP A 365 -1.01 7.38 14.19
CA ASP A 365 -2.04 6.96 15.13
C ASP A 365 -3.09 6.10 14.42
N ILE A 366 -3.76 5.27 15.23
CA ILE A 366 -4.80 4.37 14.74
C ILE A 366 -6.09 5.13 14.37
N ALA A 367 -6.31 6.32 14.93
CA ALA A 367 -7.48 7.14 14.63
C ALA A 367 -7.48 7.62 13.17
N MET A 368 -6.30 7.91 12.60
CA MET A 368 -6.12 8.20 11.18
C MET A 368 -6.50 7.01 10.30
N THR A 369 -6.09 5.80 10.68
CA THR A 369 -6.43 4.58 9.95
C THR A 369 -7.92 4.27 10.06
N LEU A 370 -8.49 4.40 11.25
CA LEU A 370 -9.92 4.27 11.47
C LEU A 370 -10.68 5.34 10.69
N HIS A 371 -10.23 6.59 10.63
CA HIS A 371 -10.87 7.60 9.78
C HIS A 371 -10.89 7.16 8.32
N TYR A 372 -9.80 6.60 7.78
CA TYR A 372 -9.77 6.07 6.41
C TYR A 372 -10.80 4.95 6.18
N ILE A 373 -10.93 4.03 7.14
CA ILE A 373 -11.88 2.92 7.12
C ILE A 373 -13.33 3.42 7.27
N LEU A 374 -13.53 4.37 8.19
CA LEU A 374 -14.82 4.84 8.65
C LEU A 374 -15.39 5.99 7.79
N THR A 375 -14.61 6.64 6.93
CA THR A 375 -15.13 7.74 6.09
C THR A 375 -16.12 7.25 5.03
N ASP A 376 -16.07 5.96 4.69
CA ASP A 376 -17.03 5.35 3.77
C ASP A 376 -18.09 4.56 4.57
N LYS A 377 -19.31 5.09 4.62
CA LYS A 377 -20.41 4.47 5.39
C LYS A 377 -20.85 3.12 4.82
N ALA A 378 -20.75 2.92 3.50
CA ALA A 378 -21.05 1.63 2.90
C ALA A 378 -19.98 0.62 3.31
N LEU A 379 -18.71 1.05 3.29
CA LEU A 379 -17.58 0.26 3.77
C LEU A 379 -17.70 -0.11 5.25
N GLN A 380 -18.17 0.80 6.11
CA GLN A 380 -18.40 0.49 7.52
C GLN A 380 -19.39 -0.66 7.71
N VAL A 381 -20.47 -0.67 6.94
CA VAL A 381 -21.49 -1.73 7.02
C VAL A 381 -20.89 -3.06 6.56
N GLU A 382 -20.18 -3.06 5.43
CA GLU A 382 -19.49 -4.26 4.93
C GLU A 382 -18.45 -4.78 5.92
N ILE A 383 -17.59 -3.90 6.47
CA ILE A 383 -16.58 -4.29 7.46
C ILE A 383 -17.21 -4.82 8.73
N ASN A 384 -18.28 -4.20 9.23
CA ASN A 384 -18.95 -4.70 10.43
C ASN A 384 -19.59 -6.07 10.18
N GLN A 385 -20.15 -6.30 8.99
CA GLN A 385 -20.71 -7.59 8.61
C GLN A 385 -19.63 -8.65 8.47
N VAL A 386 -18.55 -8.39 7.74
CA VAL A 386 -17.47 -9.37 7.56
C VAL A 386 -16.69 -9.60 8.85
N ALA A 387 -16.39 -8.56 9.63
CA ALA A 387 -15.74 -8.72 10.93
C ALA A 387 -16.63 -9.46 11.94
N ARG A 388 -17.96 -9.34 11.83
CA ARG A 388 -18.90 -10.18 12.57
C ARG A 388 -18.76 -11.64 12.16
N GLU A 389 -18.79 -11.94 10.87
CA GLU A 389 -18.65 -13.33 10.39
C GLU A 389 -17.28 -13.92 10.70
N LEU A 390 -16.18 -13.18 10.56
CA LEU A 390 -14.84 -13.66 10.94
C LEU A 390 -14.73 -13.99 12.43
N ARG A 391 -15.42 -13.26 13.31
CA ARG A 391 -15.47 -13.60 14.75
C ARG A 391 -16.25 -14.89 15.00
N ILE A 392 -17.36 -15.08 14.28
CA ILE A 392 -18.16 -16.30 14.36
C ILE A 392 -17.36 -17.50 13.84
N MET A 393 -16.76 -17.39 12.66
CA MET A 393 -15.94 -18.45 12.05
C MET A 393 -14.74 -18.84 12.93
N ARG A 394 -14.02 -17.88 13.50
CA ARG A 394 -12.90 -18.19 14.40
C ARG A 394 -13.37 -18.91 15.68
N CYS A 395 -14.55 -18.54 16.18
CA CYS A 395 -15.16 -19.24 17.30
C CYS A 395 -15.58 -20.66 16.90
N GLN A 396 -16.07 -20.84 15.67
CA GLN A 396 -16.42 -22.15 15.11
C GLN A 396 -15.19 -23.06 15.03
N ASP A 397 -14.08 -22.59 14.44
CA ASP A 397 -12.84 -23.36 14.35
C ASP A 397 -12.38 -23.87 15.74
N LEU A 398 -12.44 -22.98 16.74
CA LEU A 398 -12.08 -23.32 18.11
C LEU A 398 -13.05 -24.36 18.72
N ILE A 399 -14.35 -24.18 18.53
CA ILE A 399 -15.38 -25.12 19.02
C ILE A 399 -15.19 -26.49 18.38
N GLU A 400 -14.91 -26.54 17.08
CA GLU A 400 -14.65 -27.78 16.34
C GLU A 400 -13.40 -28.49 16.88
N ASP A 401 -12.30 -27.76 17.08
CA ASP A 401 -11.08 -28.30 17.70
C ASP A 401 -11.37 -28.88 19.10
N ILE A 402 -12.14 -28.17 19.93
CA ILE A 402 -12.53 -28.65 21.27
C ILE A 402 -13.40 -29.90 21.15
N HIS A 403 -14.41 -29.89 20.28
CA HIS A 403 -15.31 -31.04 20.09
C HIS A 403 -14.53 -32.27 19.65
N MET A 404 -13.61 -32.13 18.69
CA MET A 404 -12.73 -33.23 18.27
C MET A 404 -11.95 -33.81 19.45
N SER A 405 -11.41 -32.95 20.32
CA SER A 405 -10.61 -33.37 21.48
C SER A 405 -11.40 -34.12 22.55
N LEU A 406 -12.73 -33.97 22.59
CA LEU A 406 -13.59 -34.71 23.51
C LEU A 406 -13.76 -36.18 23.12
N HIS A 407 -13.58 -36.48 21.83
CA HIS A 407 -13.84 -37.81 21.25
C HIS A 407 -12.56 -38.54 20.82
N ALA A 408 -11.41 -37.86 20.84
CA ALA A 408 -10.11 -38.43 20.51
C ALA A 408 -9.29 -38.72 21.79
N PRO A 409 -8.91 -39.99 22.07
CA PRO A 409 -8.21 -40.37 23.29
C PRO A 409 -6.80 -39.76 23.45
N ASP A 410 -6.16 -39.40 22.34
CA ASP A 410 -4.78 -38.89 22.30
C ASP A 410 -4.70 -37.37 22.09
N GLU A 411 -5.85 -36.67 22.02
CA GLU A 411 -5.84 -35.22 21.80
C GLU A 411 -5.58 -34.43 23.09
N GLN A 412 -4.94 -33.27 22.91
CA GLN A 412 -4.63 -32.36 24.01
C GLN A 412 -5.92 -31.82 24.61
N LYS A 413 -5.95 -31.69 25.95
CA LYS A 413 -7.07 -31.10 26.69
C LYS A 413 -7.50 -29.77 26.05
N HIS A 414 -8.81 -29.57 25.89
CA HIS A 414 -9.40 -28.39 25.26
C HIS A 414 -8.90 -28.13 23.83
N GLY A 415 -8.58 -29.15 23.03
CA GLY A 415 -8.03 -28.99 21.68
C GLY A 415 -6.65 -28.32 21.64
N GLY A 416 -5.92 -28.28 22.76
CA GLY A 416 -4.64 -27.59 22.91
C GLY A 416 -4.74 -26.10 23.23
N TYR A 417 -5.96 -25.56 23.40
CA TYR A 417 -6.19 -24.19 23.87
C TYR A 417 -5.99 -24.06 25.38
N GLY A 418 -5.52 -22.90 25.83
CA GLY A 418 -5.25 -22.59 27.24
C GLY A 418 -6.07 -21.42 27.78
N GLY A 419 -5.70 -20.93 28.97
CA GLY A 419 -6.38 -19.83 29.66
C GLY A 419 -7.73 -20.20 30.29
N GLY A 420 -8.22 -19.32 31.17
CA GLY A 420 -9.42 -19.58 31.98
C GLY A 420 -10.73 -19.72 31.19
N GLY A 421 -10.77 -19.26 29.94
CA GLY A 421 -11.95 -19.36 29.08
C GLY A 421 -12.10 -20.71 28.37
N ALA A 422 -11.01 -21.49 28.20
CA ALA A 422 -11.04 -22.75 27.47
C ALA A 422 -11.89 -23.85 28.18
N PRO A 423 -11.82 -24.02 29.52
CA PRO A 423 -12.71 -24.93 30.24
C PRO A 423 -14.20 -24.56 30.11
N ILE A 424 -14.51 -23.26 30.14
CA ILE A 424 -15.88 -22.75 30.00
C ILE A 424 -16.45 -23.14 28.63
N LEU A 425 -15.68 -22.91 27.56
CA LEU A 425 -16.10 -23.30 26.21
C LEU A 425 -16.26 -24.81 26.06
N THR A 426 -15.39 -25.60 26.68
CA THR A 426 -15.48 -27.06 26.64
C THR A 426 -16.77 -27.57 27.26
N GLU A 427 -17.20 -26.97 28.37
CA GLU A 427 -18.47 -27.34 29.00
C GLU A 427 -19.67 -26.94 28.13
N MET A 428 -19.60 -25.80 27.45
CA MET A 428 -20.65 -25.35 26.52
C MET A 428 -20.75 -26.26 25.29
N VAL A 429 -19.63 -26.77 24.77
CA VAL A 429 -19.59 -27.77 23.69
C VAL A 429 -20.28 -29.06 24.12
N LYS A 430 -19.90 -29.62 25.28
CA LYS A 430 -20.53 -30.84 25.83
C LYS A 430 -22.03 -30.68 26.00
N LYS A 431 -22.46 -29.59 26.64
CA LYS A 431 -23.88 -29.30 26.85
C LYS A 431 -24.64 -29.21 25.52
N ARG A 432 -24.04 -28.58 24.51
CA ARG A 432 -24.65 -28.47 23.18
C ARG A 432 -24.77 -29.83 22.51
N GLU A 433 -23.74 -30.67 22.60
CA GLU A 433 -23.77 -32.04 22.09
C GLU A 433 -24.87 -32.88 22.77
N GLU A 434 -24.99 -32.80 24.10
CA GLU A 434 -26.06 -33.45 24.85
C GLU A 434 -27.45 -32.97 24.41
N GLU A 435 -27.63 -31.66 24.19
CA GLU A 435 -28.89 -31.10 23.69
C GLU A 435 -29.24 -31.61 22.28
N LEU A 436 -28.26 -31.79 21.41
CA LEU A 436 -28.45 -32.37 20.08
C LEU A 436 -28.85 -33.84 20.20
N HIS A 437 -28.15 -34.59 21.05
CA HIS A 437 -28.43 -36.00 21.30
C HIS A 437 -29.85 -36.21 21.83
N GLN A 438 -30.31 -35.39 22.78
CA GLN A 438 -31.69 -35.42 23.29
C GLN A 438 -32.74 -35.15 22.21
N LYS A 439 -32.39 -34.38 21.18
CA LYS A 439 -33.26 -34.06 20.03
C LYS A 439 -33.10 -35.06 18.87
N GLY A 440 -32.30 -36.12 19.03
CA GLY A 440 -32.00 -37.10 17.98
C GLY A 440 -31.19 -36.54 16.81
N LYS A 441 -30.47 -35.42 17.03
CA LYS A 441 -29.57 -34.80 16.05
C LYS A 441 -28.12 -35.16 16.36
N GLN A 442 -27.28 -35.16 15.33
CA GLN A 442 -25.83 -35.35 15.46
C GLN A 442 -25.12 -34.00 15.35
N TRP A 443 -23.91 -33.93 15.91
CA TRP A 443 -23.03 -32.78 15.75
C TRP A 443 -22.56 -32.65 14.30
N ASP A 444 -22.67 -31.46 13.73
CA ASP A 444 -22.22 -31.11 12.39
C ASP A 444 -21.71 -29.64 12.35
N ALA A 445 -21.26 -29.20 11.18
CA ALA A 445 -20.76 -27.83 10.98
C ALA A 445 -21.82 -26.76 11.28
N ASP A 446 -23.09 -27.02 10.95
CA ASP A 446 -24.19 -26.10 11.25
C ASP A 446 -24.41 -25.98 12.77
N SER A 447 -24.31 -27.09 13.50
CA SER A 447 -24.40 -27.11 14.96
C SER A 447 -23.26 -26.35 15.63
N ALA A 448 -22.03 -26.47 15.10
CA ALA A 448 -20.89 -25.71 15.56
C ALA A 448 -21.08 -24.21 15.30
N TYR A 449 -21.47 -23.85 14.08
CA TYR A 449 -21.76 -22.47 13.70
C TYR A 449 -22.88 -21.84 14.54
N GLU A 450 -23.99 -22.55 14.78
CA GLU A 450 -25.08 -22.08 15.65
C GLU A 450 -24.57 -21.76 17.07
N LEU A 451 -23.73 -22.64 17.64
CA LEU A 451 -23.14 -22.40 18.95
C LEU A 451 -22.17 -21.21 18.93
N SER A 452 -21.37 -21.05 17.87
CA SER A 452 -20.50 -19.88 17.67
C SER A 452 -21.30 -18.57 17.60
N VAL A 453 -22.42 -18.54 16.90
CA VAL A 453 -23.29 -17.37 16.84
C VAL A 453 -23.78 -16.98 18.24
N ILE A 454 -24.16 -17.95 19.06
CA ILE A 454 -24.59 -17.70 20.45
C ILE A 454 -23.42 -17.19 21.29
N LEU A 455 -22.30 -17.90 21.28
CA LEU A 455 -21.14 -17.61 22.13
C LEU A 455 -20.44 -16.29 21.79
N THR A 456 -20.57 -15.81 20.56
CA THR A 456 -20.01 -14.50 20.15
C THR A 456 -21.01 -13.35 20.28
N GLY A 457 -22.24 -13.62 20.74
CA GLY A 457 -23.33 -12.65 20.77
C GLY A 457 -23.66 -12.13 19.38
N ASN A 458 -23.77 -13.04 18.42
CA ASN A 458 -23.91 -12.75 17.01
C ASN A 458 -22.73 -11.94 16.44
N GLY A 459 -21.51 -12.32 16.82
CA GLY A 459 -20.27 -11.66 16.45
C GLY A 459 -20.10 -10.25 17.02
N GLN A 460 -20.72 -9.92 18.15
CA GLN A 460 -20.51 -8.63 18.84
C GLN A 460 -19.28 -8.62 19.77
N TYR A 461 -18.90 -9.78 20.30
CA TYR A 461 -17.68 -10.00 21.08
C TYR A 461 -16.95 -11.23 20.55
N PHE A 462 -15.98 -11.79 21.29
CA PHE A 462 -14.96 -12.74 20.81
C PHE A 462 -13.83 -12.04 20.02
N ARG A 463 -13.02 -11.27 20.75
CA ARG A 463 -11.97 -10.41 20.18
C ARG A 463 -10.59 -10.93 20.52
N GLN A 464 -9.68 -10.81 19.57
CA GLN A 464 -8.26 -11.02 19.84
C GLN A 464 -7.69 -9.79 20.55
N THR A 465 -7.28 -9.95 21.81
CA THR A 465 -6.73 -8.85 22.63
C THR A 465 -5.22 -8.72 22.45
N LEU A 466 -4.53 -9.84 22.27
CA LEU A 466 -3.09 -9.94 22.01
C LEU A 466 -2.83 -11.02 20.94
N PRO A 467 -1.68 -11.02 20.26
CA PRO A 467 -1.28 -12.15 19.42
C PRO A 467 -1.42 -13.48 20.17
N GLY A 468 -2.17 -14.43 19.62
CA GLY A 468 -2.47 -15.71 20.28
C GLY A 468 -3.43 -15.67 21.47
N VAL A 469 -4.06 -14.53 21.79
CA VAL A 469 -4.99 -14.42 22.94
C VAL A 469 -6.37 -13.93 22.51
N LEU A 470 -7.40 -14.73 22.79
CA LEU A 470 -8.81 -14.42 22.55
C LEU A 470 -9.51 -14.06 23.86
N CYS A 471 -10.52 -13.20 23.76
CA CYS A 471 -11.31 -12.75 24.90
C CYS A 471 -12.80 -13.00 24.66
N LEU A 472 -13.41 -13.74 25.60
CA LEU A 472 -14.84 -14.06 25.64
C LEU A 472 -15.72 -12.93 26.21
N LYS A 473 -15.11 -11.89 26.77
CA LYS A 473 -15.83 -10.85 27.51
C LYS A 473 -16.79 -10.05 26.62
N GLU A 474 -18.00 -9.81 27.11
CA GLU A 474 -19.01 -9.03 26.40
C GLU A 474 -18.64 -7.54 26.28
N SER A 475 -19.05 -6.91 25.17
CA SER A 475 -18.69 -5.51 24.87
C SER A 475 -19.20 -4.48 25.90
N LYS A 476 -20.29 -4.78 26.63
CA LYS A 476 -20.85 -3.88 27.67
C LYS A 476 -20.10 -3.95 29.00
N GLU A 477 -19.29 -4.99 29.20
CA GLU A 477 -18.50 -5.20 30.42
C GLU A 477 -17.02 -4.79 30.24
N ALA A 478 -16.64 -4.31 29.04
CA ALA A 478 -15.30 -3.90 28.67
C ALA A 478 -14.86 -2.55 29.31
N GLY A 479 -14.99 -2.43 30.64
CA GLY A 479 -14.29 -1.41 31.42
C GLY A 479 -12.77 -1.66 31.44
N LEU A 480 -12.04 -0.86 32.23
CA LEU A 480 -10.59 -1.04 32.48
C LEU A 480 -10.34 -2.45 33.02
N CYS A 481 -9.92 -3.36 32.15
CA CYS A 481 -9.64 -4.76 32.47
C CYS A 481 -8.15 -5.00 32.27
N THR A 482 -7.47 -5.56 33.25
CA THR A 482 -6.17 -6.19 33.08
C THR A 482 -6.39 -7.61 32.56
N CYS A 483 -5.97 -7.89 31.33
CA CYS A 483 -6.08 -9.20 30.71
C CYS A 483 -4.80 -9.99 31.00
N ASP A 484 -4.51 -10.26 32.27
CA ASP A 484 -3.39 -11.11 32.69
C ASP A 484 -3.71 -12.60 32.46
N SER A 485 -2.74 -13.48 32.73
CA SER A 485 -2.86 -14.92 32.52
C SER A 485 -3.89 -15.60 33.44
N THR A 486 -4.38 -14.89 34.48
CA THR A 486 -5.39 -15.40 35.42
C THR A 486 -6.83 -15.08 35.00
N CYS A 487 -7.01 -14.28 33.95
CA CYS A 487 -8.32 -13.83 33.50
C CYS A 487 -9.20 -15.01 33.02
N VAL A 488 -10.38 -15.18 33.63
CA VAL A 488 -11.35 -16.24 33.29
C VAL A 488 -11.95 -16.12 31.89
N ASN A 489 -11.87 -14.94 31.27
CA ASN A 489 -12.38 -14.70 29.93
C ASN A 489 -11.30 -14.87 28.84
N ARG A 490 -10.06 -15.16 29.24
CA ARG A 490 -8.90 -15.27 28.34
C ARG A 490 -8.79 -16.68 27.80
N ILE A 491 -8.58 -16.80 26.50
CA ILE A 491 -8.23 -18.06 25.84
C ILE A 491 -6.89 -17.88 25.15
N GLU A 492 -6.01 -18.83 25.37
CA GLU A 492 -4.72 -18.94 24.69
C GLU A 492 -4.87 -19.85 23.46
N GLU A 493 -4.45 -19.36 22.30
CA GLU A 493 -4.48 -20.16 21.08
C GLU A 493 -3.44 -21.28 21.10
N LYS A 494 -3.76 -22.40 20.43
CA LYS A 494 -2.86 -23.56 20.30
C LYS A 494 -1.48 -23.22 19.73
N THR A 495 -1.37 -22.18 18.90
CA THR A 495 -0.09 -21.69 18.36
C THR A 495 0.81 -21.08 19.44
N ALA A 496 0.22 -20.34 20.38
CA ALA A 496 0.96 -19.70 21.47
C ALA A 496 1.65 -20.73 22.37
N ARG A 497 1.08 -21.93 22.49
CA ARG A 497 1.67 -23.06 23.23
C ARG A 497 3.10 -23.37 22.81
N ARG A 498 3.38 -23.35 21.50
CA ARG A 498 4.74 -23.57 20.96
C ARG A 498 5.70 -22.48 21.43
N ASP A 499 5.22 -21.23 21.47
CA ASP A 499 6.03 -20.08 21.85
C ASP A 499 6.33 -20.11 23.36
N VAL A 500 5.34 -20.46 24.19
CA VAL A 500 5.52 -20.66 25.64
C VAL A 500 6.58 -21.73 25.91
N ARG A 501 6.51 -22.88 25.24
CA ARG A 501 7.51 -23.94 25.41
C ARG A 501 8.93 -23.54 25.01
N LYS A 502 9.07 -22.58 24.10
CA LYS A 502 10.38 -22.05 23.69
C LYS A 502 10.90 -20.99 24.64
N ILE A 503 10.02 -20.16 25.20
CA ILE A 503 10.42 -19.02 26.02
C ILE A 503 10.80 -19.42 27.44
N ILE A 504 10.12 -20.42 28.02
CA ILE A 504 10.39 -20.87 29.40
C ILE A 504 11.86 -21.27 29.60
N PRO A 505 12.50 -22.12 28.76
CA PRO A 505 13.91 -22.45 28.92
C PRO A 505 14.85 -21.24 28.86
N ILE A 506 14.55 -20.26 27.99
CA ILE A 506 15.33 -19.02 27.86
C ILE A 506 15.22 -18.20 29.14
N LEU A 507 14.00 -18.03 29.67
CA LEU A 507 13.76 -17.28 30.90
C LEU A 507 14.41 -17.95 32.12
N LEU A 508 14.40 -19.28 32.18
CA LEU A 508 15.12 -20.04 33.21
C LEU A 508 16.63 -19.82 33.12
N GLU A 509 17.22 -19.95 31.93
CA GLU A 509 18.65 -19.75 31.72
C GLU A 509 19.09 -18.31 32.09
N ASP A 510 18.36 -17.31 31.60
CA ASP A 510 18.64 -15.90 31.91
C ASP A 510 18.42 -15.58 33.40
N GLY A 511 17.41 -16.17 34.02
CA GLY A 511 17.17 -16.06 35.46
C GLY A 511 18.31 -16.64 36.29
N ILE A 512 18.78 -17.84 35.96
CA ILE A 512 19.90 -18.49 36.67
C ILE A 512 21.20 -17.72 36.46
N ARG A 513 21.44 -17.20 35.25
CA ARG A 513 22.59 -16.33 34.97
C ARG A 513 22.53 -15.06 35.83
N ALA A 514 21.38 -14.40 35.88
CA ALA A 514 21.16 -13.22 36.72
C ALA A 514 21.36 -13.52 38.21
N LEU A 515 20.95 -14.70 38.67
CA LEU A 515 21.15 -15.15 40.05
C LEU A 515 22.65 -15.35 40.35
N ALA A 516 23.39 -15.99 39.44
CA ALA A 516 24.84 -16.18 39.57
C ALA A 516 25.62 -14.84 39.59
N GLU A 517 25.12 -13.83 38.88
CA GLU A 517 25.68 -12.47 38.83
C GLU A 517 25.17 -11.55 39.96
N ASN A 518 24.30 -12.06 40.84
CA ASN A 518 23.69 -11.32 41.95
C ASN A 518 22.83 -10.11 41.50
N HIS A 519 22.23 -10.20 40.32
CA HIS A 519 21.31 -9.20 39.76
C HIS A 519 19.86 -9.45 40.21
N LEU A 520 19.58 -9.26 41.50
CA LEU A 520 18.29 -9.63 42.12
C LEU A 520 17.04 -9.00 41.49
N LEU A 521 17.12 -7.77 40.98
CA LEU A 521 16.00 -7.14 40.27
C LEU A 521 15.66 -7.86 38.96
N LEU A 522 16.69 -8.32 38.24
CA LEU A 522 16.51 -9.07 37.01
C LEU A 522 15.98 -10.49 37.31
N VAL A 523 16.41 -11.10 38.42
CA VAL A 523 15.84 -12.37 38.91
C VAL A 523 14.34 -12.22 39.19
N ALA A 524 13.92 -11.16 39.90
CA ALA A 524 12.51 -10.91 40.19
C ALA A 524 11.68 -10.67 38.91
N ASP A 525 12.19 -9.89 37.96
CA ASP A 525 11.54 -9.66 36.65
C ASP A 525 11.37 -10.97 35.86
N LYS A 526 12.42 -11.80 35.80
CA LYS A 526 12.38 -13.09 35.09
C LYS A 526 11.46 -14.10 35.76
N LEU A 527 11.45 -14.15 37.09
CA LEU A 527 10.52 -14.99 37.84
C LEU A 527 9.07 -14.57 37.58
N GLN A 528 8.77 -13.26 37.58
CA GLN A 528 7.44 -12.78 37.26
C GLN A 528 7.01 -13.20 35.84
N GLN A 529 7.88 -13.02 34.84
CA GLN A 529 7.61 -13.46 33.46
C GLN A 529 7.39 -14.98 33.38
N LEU A 530 8.18 -15.78 34.09
CA LEU A 530 8.01 -17.24 34.17
C LEU A 530 6.64 -17.63 34.75
N GLU A 531 6.26 -17.04 35.88
CA GLU A 531 4.95 -17.32 36.49
C GLU A 531 3.79 -16.92 35.56
N GLU A 532 3.89 -15.78 34.88
CA GLU A 532 2.89 -15.34 33.90
C GLU A 532 2.76 -16.31 32.71
N GLU A 533 3.87 -16.85 32.20
CA GLU A 533 3.88 -17.81 31.09
C GLU A 533 3.39 -19.20 31.50
N LEU A 534 3.76 -19.67 32.70
CA LEU A 534 3.33 -20.98 33.23
C LEU A 534 1.82 -21.04 33.43
N LEU A 535 1.20 -19.94 33.86
CA LEU A 535 -0.26 -19.86 34.07
C LEU A 535 -1.09 -19.96 32.78
N ARG A 536 -0.47 -19.86 31.61
CA ARG A 536 -1.19 -19.89 30.32
C ARG A 536 -1.72 -21.29 29.96
N PHE A 537 -1.01 -22.34 30.37
CA PHE A 537 -1.34 -23.74 30.04
C PHE A 537 -1.09 -24.67 31.23
N GLU A 538 -2.14 -25.34 31.72
CA GLU A 538 -2.07 -26.20 32.92
C GLU A 538 -1.05 -27.34 32.81
N ASP A 539 -0.92 -27.95 31.62
CA ASP A 539 0.01 -29.07 31.42
C ASP A 539 1.48 -28.61 31.39
N ILE A 540 1.75 -27.43 30.83
CA ILE A 540 3.09 -26.84 30.83
C ILE A 540 3.43 -26.41 32.26
N GLN A 541 2.47 -25.85 33.00
CA GLN A 541 2.66 -25.57 34.41
C GLN A 541 3.06 -26.83 35.17
N ALA A 542 2.32 -27.94 34.99
CA ALA A 542 2.62 -29.21 35.65
C ALA A 542 3.99 -29.79 35.25
N GLU A 543 4.41 -29.62 33.99
CA GLU A 543 5.72 -30.05 33.49
C GLU A 543 6.89 -29.30 34.18
N PHE A 544 6.75 -27.99 34.40
CA PHE A 544 7.84 -27.14 34.88
C PHE A 544 7.78 -26.81 36.38
N ASN A 545 6.68 -27.10 37.08
CA ASN A 545 6.50 -26.69 38.48
C ASN A 545 7.57 -27.26 39.42
N ASP A 546 8.04 -28.47 39.12
CA ASP A 546 9.07 -29.19 39.89
C ASP A 546 10.49 -28.98 39.31
N HIS A 547 10.67 -28.07 38.36
CA HIS A 547 11.98 -27.82 37.75
C HIS A 547 12.94 -27.22 38.78
N PRO A 548 14.18 -27.77 38.92
CA PRO A 548 15.13 -27.34 39.95
C PRO A 548 15.49 -25.85 39.83
N ASP A 549 15.70 -25.36 38.61
CA ASP A 549 16.03 -23.96 38.36
C ASP A 549 14.89 -23.01 38.74
N LEU A 550 13.63 -23.39 38.49
CA LEU A 550 12.48 -22.59 38.89
C LEU A 550 12.39 -22.51 40.42
N SER A 551 12.62 -23.63 41.10
CA SER A 551 12.65 -23.69 42.57
C SER A 551 13.77 -22.81 43.15
N ALA A 552 14.95 -22.79 42.53
CA ALA A 552 16.07 -21.94 42.92
C ALA A 552 15.73 -20.45 42.76
N LEU A 553 15.11 -20.06 41.65
CA LEU A 553 14.69 -18.67 41.40
C LEU A 553 13.59 -18.23 42.38
N ARG A 554 12.59 -19.08 42.66
CA ARG A 554 11.56 -18.83 43.68
C ARG A 554 12.18 -18.61 45.06
N GLY A 555 13.15 -19.44 45.44
CA GLY A 555 13.85 -19.33 46.73
C GLY A 555 14.75 -18.09 46.86
N ALA A 556 15.20 -17.51 45.76
CA ALA A 556 16.04 -16.31 45.76
C ALA A 556 15.24 -14.99 45.89
N VAL A 557 13.95 -15.01 45.58
CA VAL A 557 13.05 -13.84 45.61
C VAL A 557 12.10 -13.86 46.82
N ALA A 558 11.88 -15.04 47.42
CA ALA A 558 11.15 -15.22 48.68
C ALA A 558 11.93 -14.66 49.88
#